data_AF-A0A1F8P6D2-F1
#
_entry.id   AF-A0A1F8P6D2-F1
#
_cell.length_a   1.000
_cell.length_b   1.000
_cell.length_c   1.000
_cell.angle_alpha   90.00
_cell.angle_beta   90.00
_cell.angle_gamma   90.00
#
_symmetry.space_group_name_H-M   'P 1'
#
loop_
_entity.id
_entity.type
_entity.pdbx_description
1 polymer ?
#
loop_
_entity_poly.entity_id
_entity_poly.type
_entity_poly.pdbx_seq_one_letter_code
_entity_poly.pdbx_strand_id
1 'polypeptide(L)'
;MIDKQPRRTMEFGEQDEDFIKKLARDIGCHYSKANERTYNLKKHASDVQNEMGVFAWVHKEEKDYFWVATRKIWVEQARAKALSGRKKSKINYFSRDTQHAEDSVCFNMKDDYQKTVRALTMINKMR
;
A
#
# COMPACT_ATOMS: atom_id res chain seq x y z
N MET A 1 -26.55 1.48 -15.63
CA MET A 1 -25.12 1.51 -15.28
C MET A 1 -24.98 2.59 -14.23
N ILE A 2 -24.64 2.24 -12.98
CA ILE A 2 -24.42 3.25 -11.94
C ILE A 2 -23.04 3.83 -12.23
N ASP A 3 -22.99 5.07 -12.70
CA ASP A 3 -21.78 5.89 -12.70
C ASP A 3 -21.25 5.92 -11.26
N LYS A 4 -20.30 5.03 -10.97
CA LYS A 4 -19.56 5.06 -9.72
C LYS A 4 -18.71 6.31 -9.78
N GLN A 5 -19.21 7.40 -9.23
CA GLN A 5 -18.39 8.59 -8.97
C GLN A 5 -17.06 8.13 -8.34
N PRO A 6 -15.92 8.68 -8.79
CA PRO A 6 -14.64 8.36 -8.16
C PRO A 6 -14.76 8.72 -6.68
N ARG A 7 -14.70 7.72 -5.80
CA ARG A 7 -14.71 7.92 -4.34
C ARG A 7 -13.52 8.82 -4.00
N ARG A 8 -13.79 10.08 -3.65
CA ARG A 8 -12.76 11.09 -3.43
C ARG A 8 -11.98 10.75 -2.16
N THR A 9 -10.66 10.73 -2.26
CA THR A 9 -9.79 10.61 -1.09
C THR A 9 -9.95 11.83 -0.18
N MET A 10 -10.05 11.61 1.12
CA MET A 10 -10.09 12.64 2.16
C MET A 10 -8.68 13.05 2.61
N GLU A 11 -8.60 14.21 3.24
CA GLU A 11 -7.39 14.70 3.90
C GLU A 11 -7.14 13.93 5.20
N PHE A 12 -5.86 13.71 5.48
CA PHE A 12 -5.40 13.13 6.73
C PHE A 12 -5.41 14.20 7.82
N GLY A 13 -6.10 13.92 8.92
CA GLY A 13 -6.01 14.67 10.17
C GLY A 13 -4.88 14.14 11.06
N GLU A 14 -4.58 14.86 12.15
CA GLU A 14 -3.49 14.51 13.07
C GLU A 14 -3.62 13.09 13.65
N GLN A 15 -4.85 12.69 14.00
CA GLN A 15 -5.14 11.35 14.54
C GLN A 15 -4.86 10.21 13.55
N ASP A 16 -4.86 10.50 12.25
CA ASP A 16 -4.58 9.50 11.22
C ASP A 16 -3.09 9.18 11.12
N GLU A 17 -2.21 10.06 11.61
CA GLU A 17 -0.77 9.85 11.57
C GLU A 17 -0.34 8.67 12.45
N ASP A 18 -1.04 8.42 13.56
CA ASP A 18 -0.81 7.25 14.40
C ASP A 18 -1.04 5.94 13.64
N PHE A 19 -2.05 5.91 12.75
CA PHE A 19 -2.30 4.77 11.88
C PHE A 19 -1.15 4.58 10.89
N ILE A 20 -0.69 5.66 10.23
CA ILE A 20 0.42 5.60 9.27
C ILE A 20 1.70 5.11 9.96
N LYS A 21 2.02 5.65 11.14
CA LYS A 21 3.20 5.28 11.94
C LYS A 21 3.16 3.82 12.36
N LYS A 22 2.00 3.33 12.83
CA LYS A 22 1.80 1.91 13.15
C LYS A 22 1.99 1.04 11.91
N LEU A 23 1.37 1.39 10.80
CA LEU A 23 1.46 0.65 9.55
C LEU A 23 2.91 0.52 9.05
N ALA A 24 3.64 1.64 9.01
CA ALA A 24 5.03 1.66 8.58
C ALA A 24 5.93 0.81 9.49
N ARG A 25 5.72 0.88 10.80
CA ARG A 25 6.42 0.04 11.79
C ARG A 25 6.14 -1.45 11.57
N ASP A 26 4.88 -1.81 11.39
CA ASP A 26 4.47 -3.21 11.22
C ASP A 26 5.00 -3.80 9.89
N ILE A 27 5.22 -2.98 8.86
CA ILE A 27 5.86 -3.37 7.59
C ILE A 27 7.41 -3.34 7.66
N GLY A 28 7.97 -2.56 8.58
CA GLY A 28 9.40 -2.28 8.67
C GLY A 28 9.90 -1.36 7.56
N CYS A 29 9.16 -0.28 7.27
CA CYS A 29 9.50 0.69 6.24
C CYS A 29 9.45 2.14 6.75
N HIS A 30 9.95 3.08 5.97
CA HIS A 30 9.75 4.51 6.24
C HIS A 30 8.43 4.98 5.66
N TYR A 31 7.93 6.11 6.17
CA TYR A 31 6.82 6.83 5.56
C TYR A 31 7.15 8.31 5.43
N SER A 32 6.49 8.99 4.50
CA SER A 32 6.54 10.46 4.39
C SER A 32 5.23 10.97 3.81
N LYS A 33 4.74 12.10 4.30
CA LYS A 33 3.57 12.77 3.72
C LYS A 33 3.90 13.23 2.29
N ALA A 34 3.10 12.82 1.31
CA ALA A 34 3.26 13.22 -0.09
C ALA A 34 2.46 14.49 -0.40
N ASN A 35 1.22 14.50 0.08
CA ASN A 35 0.31 15.64 0.09
C ASN A 35 -0.71 15.43 1.23
N GLU A 36 -1.68 16.32 1.36
CA GLU A 36 -2.69 16.25 2.43
C GLU A 36 -3.55 14.98 2.40
N ARG A 37 -3.62 14.29 1.25
CA ARG A 37 -4.49 13.13 0.99
C ARG A 37 -3.73 11.84 0.74
N THR A 38 -2.39 11.86 0.86
CA THR A 38 -1.55 10.72 0.49
C THR A 38 -0.28 10.67 1.34
N TYR A 39 0.02 9.47 1.86
CA TYR A 39 1.32 9.14 2.45
C TYR A 39 2.07 8.14 1.58
N ASN A 40 3.36 8.38 1.38
CA ASN A 40 4.26 7.43 0.72
C ASN A 40 4.81 6.43 1.74
N LEU A 41 4.84 5.14 1.40
CA LEU A 41 5.61 4.12 2.08
C LEU A 41 6.91 3.85 1.30
N LYS A 42 8.05 3.95 1.98
CA LYS A 42 9.39 3.95 1.39
C LYS A 42 10.24 2.81 1.94
N LYS A 43 11.00 2.14 1.08
CA LYS A 43 11.95 1.09 1.50
C LYS A 43 13.06 1.68 2.38
N HIS A 44 13.55 0.89 3.34
CA HIS A 44 14.66 1.27 4.21
C HIS A 44 15.99 1.11 3.43
N ALA A 45 16.44 2.17 2.76
CA ALA A 45 17.73 2.30 2.06
C ALA A 45 18.17 1.10 1.19
N SER A 46 17.89 1.13 -0.11
CA SER A 46 18.80 0.53 -1.09
C SER A 46 19.82 1.59 -1.49
N ASP A 47 21.11 1.25 -1.57
CA ASP A 47 22.26 2.11 -1.87
C ASP A 47 22.25 2.80 -3.26
N VAL A 48 21.10 3.28 -3.72
CA VAL A 48 20.94 3.90 -5.04
C VAL A 48 20.37 5.29 -4.83
N GLN A 49 21.16 6.29 -5.22
CA GLN A 49 20.88 7.74 -5.20
C GLN A 49 19.67 8.18 -6.06
N ASN A 50 18.70 7.31 -6.36
CA ASN A 50 17.49 7.65 -7.11
C ASN A 50 16.25 7.53 -6.21
N GLU A 51 15.59 8.66 -5.94
CA GLU A 51 14.18 8.74 -5.52
C GLU A 51 13.67 7.71 -4.48
N MET A 52 14.35 7.54 -3.34
CA MET A 52 13.83 7.03 -2.06
C MET A 52 12.91 5.77 -2.02
N GLY A 53 12.85 4.95 -3.07
CA GLY A 53 12.19 3.62 -3.05
C GLY A 53 10.74 3.61 -2.55
N VAL A 54 9.89 4.56 -2.97
CA VAL A 54 8.45 4.53 -2.66
C VAL A 54 7.84 3.28 -3.29
N PHE A 55 7.27 2.39 -2.47
CA PHE A 55 6.69 1.13 -2.96
C PHE A 55 5.18 1.00 -2.77
N ALA A 56 4.58 1.93 -2.03
CA ALA A 56 3.13 1.98 -1.85
C ALA A 56 2.66 3.38 -1.41
N TRP A 57 1.37 3.65 -1.61
CA TRP A 57 0.71 4.89 -1.25
C TRP A 57 -0.49 4.60 -0.35
N VAL A 58 -0.59 5.31 0.77
CA VAL A 58 -1.70 5.19 1.70
C VAL A 58 -2.64 6.37 1.49
N HIS A 59 -3.92 6.06 1.41
CA HIS A 59 -5.00 7.00 1.20
C HIS A 59 -6.12 6.77 2.19
N LYS A 60 -6.93 7.80 2.40
CA LYS A 60 -8.11 7.80 3.27
C LYS A 60 -9.35 8.10 2.43
N GLU A 61 -10.46 7.39 2.62
CA GLU A 61 -11.76 7.76 1.99
C GLU A 61 -12.82 8.19 3.00
N GLU A 62 -12.76 7.67 4.21
CA GLU A 62 -13.68 8.01 5.30
C GLU A 62 -12.89 8.09 6.59
N LYS A 63 -13.50 8.61 7.66
CA LYS A 63 -12.84 8.84 8.96
C LYS A 63 -12.02 7.63 9.43
N ASP A 64 -12.56 6.43 9.28
CA ASP A 64 -11.96 5.18 9.75
C ASP A 64 -11.63 4.20 8.60
N TYR A 65 -11.54 4.69 7.36
CA TYR A 65 -11.27 3.85 6.20
C TYR A 65 -10.01 4.30 5.44
N PHE A 66 -9.01 3.43 5.51
CA PHE A 66 -7.74 3.57 4.80
C PHE A 66 -7.59 2.47 3.76
N TRP A 67 -6.88 2.79 2.68
CA TRP A 67 -6.47 1.82 1.69
C TRP A 67 -5.06 2.10 1.22
N VAL A 68 -4.40 1.05 0.73
CA VAL A 68 -3.02 1.13 0.25
C VAL A 68 -2.97 0.73 -1.22
N ALA A 69 -2.49 1.62 -2.07
CA ALA A 69 -2.15 1.33 -3.46
C ALA A 69 -0.69 0.86 -3.59
N THR A 70 -0.44 -0.08 -4.48
CA THR A 70 0.90 -0.47 -4.91
C THR A 70 0.87 -0.93 -6.36
N ARG A 71 2.04 -1.05 -7.00
CA ARG A 71 2.13 -1.52 -8.39
C ARG A 71 1.81 -3.02 -8.48
N LYS A 72 1.00 -3.39 -9.46
CA LYS A 72 0.56 -4.77 -9.72
C LYS A 72 1.73 -5.74 -9.88
N ILE A 73 2.77 -5.33 -10.62
CA ILE A 73 3.97 -6.15 -10.86
C ILE A 73 4.67 -6.55 -9.55
N TRP A 74 4.71 -5.68 -8.55
CA TRP A 74 5.32 -6.00 -7.26
C TRP A 74 4.49 -7.00 -6.46
N VAL A 75 3.16 -6.95 -6.57
CA VAL A 75 2.29 -7.92 -5.94
C VAL A 75 2.39 -9.30 -6.62
N GLU A 76 2.51 -9.32 -7.94
CA GLU A 76 2.73 -10.56 -8.70
C GLU A 76 4.07 -11.20 -8.35
N GLN A 77 5.15 -10.40 -8.26
CA GLN A 77 6.45 -10.86 -7.77
C GLN A 77 6.39 -11.36 -6.32
N ALA A 78 5.63 -10.70 -5.44
CA ALA A 78 5.38 -11.16 -4.08
C ALA A 78 4.68 -12.51 -4.03
N ARG A 79 3.65 -12.69 -4.84
CA ARG A 79 2.96 -13.98 -4.96
C ARG A 79 3.87 -15.07 -5.47
N ALA A 80 4.64 -14.81 -6.54
CA ALA A 80 5.59 -15.78 -7.09
C ALA A 80 6.62 -16.25 -6.05
N LYS A 81 7.22 -15.32 -5.30
CA LYS A 81 8.14 -15.64 -4.19
C LYS A 81 7.47 -16.39 -3.03
N ALA A 82 6.23 -16.03 -2.67
CA ALA A 82 5.50 -16.75 -1.62
C ALA A 82 5.21 -18.21 -2.01
N LEU A 83 4.87 -18.43 -3.29
CA LEU A 83 4.62 -19.76 -3.85
C LEU A 83 5.89 -20.63 -3.91
N SER A 84 7.06 -20.05 -4.23
CA SER A 84 8.32 -20.79 -4.26
C SER A 84 8.86 -21.12 -2.85
N GLY A 85 8.51 -20.35 -1.83
CA GLY A 85 8.98 -20.51 -0.44
C GLY A 85 8.20 -21.48 0.46
N ARG A 86 7.32 -22.34 -0.07
CA ARG A 86 6.44 -23.26 0.70
C ARG A 86 5.41 -22.59 1.64
N LYS A 87 5.17 -21.28 1.58
CA LYS A 87 4.09 -20.59 2.33
C LYS A 87 3.06 -19.98 1.39
N LYS A 88 2.00 -20.73 1.07
CA LYS A 88 0.82 -20.20 0.34
C LYS A 88 0.08 -19.19 1.21
N SER A 89 0.47 -17.91 1.18
CA SER A 89 -0.42 -16.83 1.63
C SER A 89 -1.35 -16.44 0.48
N LYS A 90 -2.66 -16.63 0.65
CA LYS A 90 -3.66 -16.00 -0.23
C LYS A 90 -3.64 -14.49 0.06
N ILE A 91 -2.85 -13.75 -0.71
CA ILE A 91 -2.87 -12.29 -0.71
C ILE A 91 -4.09 -11.87 -1.54
N ASN A 92 -5.20 -11.52 -0.88
CA ASN A 92 -6.36 -10.94 -1.56
C ASN A 92 -6.06 -9.45 -1.85
N TYR A 93 -6.23 -9.04 -3.10
CA TYR A 93 -6.20 -7.64 -3.53
C TYR A 93 -7.38 -7.41 -4.47
N PHE A 94 -7.79 -6.16 -4.60
CA PHE A 94 -8.87 -5.79 -5.50
C PHE A 94 -8.31 -4.83 -6.56
N SER A 95 -8.73 -5.03 -7.81
CA SER A 95 -8.52 -4.05 -8.87
C SER A 95 -9.35 -2.81 -8.51
N ARG A 96 -8.73 -1.64 -8.65
CA ARG A 96 -9.40 -0.38 -8.46
C ARG A 96 -9.11 0.52 -9.65
N ASP A 97 -10.17 1.03 -10.27
CA ASP A 97 -10.07 2.11 -11.25
C ASP A 97 -9.73 3.42 -10.53
N THR A 98 -8.46 3.59 -10.18
CA THR A 98 -7.91 4.91 -9.88
C THR A 98 -7.40 5.51 -11.18
N GLN A 99 -7.76 6.76 -11.46
CA GLN A 99 -7.62 7.52 -12.73
C GLN A 99 -6.21 7.54 -13.40
N HIS A 100 -5.20 6.85 -12.87
CA HIS A 100 -3.82 6.86 -13.39
C HIS A 100 -3.11 5.49 -13.49
N ALA A 101 -3.74 4.36 -13.21
CA ALA A 101 -2.96 3.11 -13.16
C ALA A 101 -3.74 1.83 -13.49
N GLU A 102 -3.78 1.48 -14.78
CA GLU A 102 -4.03 0.10 -15.21
C GLU A 102 -3.04 -0.91 -14.56
N ASP A 103 -1.91 -0.40 -14.02
CA ASP A 103 -0.84 -1.16 -13.37
C ASP A 103 -0.79 -1.06 -11.83
N SER A 104 -1.84 -0.59 -11.15
CA SER A 104 -1.87 -0.56 -9.67
C SER A 104 -3.00 -1.42 -9.08
N VAL A 105 -2.74 -1.94 -7.88
CA VAL A 105 -3.71 -2.71 -7.10
C VAL A 105 -3.86 -2.11 -5.71
N CYS A 106 -5.04 -2.29 -5.12
CA CYS A 106 -5.37 -1.72 -3.82
C CYS A 106 -5.62 -2.80 -2.78
N PHE A 107 -5.21 -2.50 -1.55
CA PHE A 107 -5.52 -3.26 -0.35
C PHE A 107 -6.47 -2.45 0.55
N ASN A 108 -7.55 -3.08 0.98
CA ASN A 108 -8.47 -2.53 1.96
C ASN A 108 -7.92 -2.80 3.38
N MET A 109 -7.75 -1.75 4.20
CA MET A 109 -7.16 -1.89 5.53
C MET A 109 -8.17 -2.26 6.62
N LYS A 110 -9.47 -2.13 6.39
CA LYS A 110 -10.52 -2.44 7.36
C LYS A 110 -10.64 -3.94 7.61
N ASP A 111 -10.63 -4.74 6.55
CA ASP A 111 -10.91 -6.18 6.63
C ASP A 111 -9.64 -7.04 6.55
N ASP A 112 -8.55 -6.52 5.98
CA ASP A 112 -7.39 -7.31 5.59
C ASP A 112 -6.05 -6.77 6.12
N TYR A 113 -6.06 -5.93 7.17
CA TYR A 113 -4.84 -5.28 7.71
C TYR A 113 -3.61 -6.20 7.79
N GLN A 114 -3.74 -7.35 8.46
CA GLN A 114 -2.63 -8.29 8.65
C GLN A 114 -2.15 -8.93 7.33
N LYS A 115 -3.06 -9.17 6.38
CA LYS A 115 -2.70 -9.69 5.05
C LYS A 115 -1.98 -8.62 4.24
N THR A 116 -2.46 -7.38 4.30
CA THR A 116 -1.83 -6.23 3.66
C THR A 116 -0.42 -5.99 4.20
N VAL A 117 -0.24 -5.97 5.52
CA VAL A 117 1.08 -5.84 6.16
C VAL A 117 2.02 -6.94 5.66
N ARG A 118 1.59 -8.20 5.62
CA ARG A 118 2.42 -9.31 5.12
C ARG A 118 2.82 -9.12 3.65
N ALA A 119 1.88 -8.74 2.80
CA ALA A 119 2.15 -8.52 1.37
C ALA A 119 3.14 -7.36 1.17
N LEU A 120 2.90 -6.22 1.82
CA LEU A 120 3.77 -5.04 1.75
C LEU A 120 5.15 -5.30 2.36
N THR A 121 5.25 -6.11 3.42
CA THR A 121 6.54 -6.53 3.98
C THR A 121 7.34 -7.36 2.98
N MET A 122 6.70 -8.25 2.23
CA MET A 122 7.38 -9.02 1.17
C MET A 122 7.89 -8.08 0.08
N ILE A 123 7.06 -7.13 -0.37
CA ILE A 123 7.44 -6.14 -1.41
C ILE A 123 8.59 -5.25 -0.93
N ASN A 124 8.52 -4.77 0.31
CA ASN A 124 9.57 -3.95 0.93
C ASN A 124 10.94 -4.68 0.92
N LYS A 125 10.94 -5.99 1.16
CA LYS A 125 12.16 -6.83 1.18
C LYS A 125 12.65 -7.28 -0.19
N MET A 126 11.94 -6.98 -1.27
CA MET A 126 12.42 -7.28 -2.62
C MET A 126 13.50 -6.29 -3.01
N ARG A 127 14.65 -6.82 -3.43
CA ARG A 127 15.66 -6.08 -4.19
C ARG A 127 15.14 -5.86 -5.60
#